data_AF-A0A7V9E6V5-F1
#
_entry.id   AF-A0A7V9E6V5-F1
#
_cell.length_a   1.000
_cell.length_b   1.000
_cell.length_c   1.000
_cell.angle_alpha   90.00
_cell.angle_beta   90.00
_cell.angle_gamma   90.00
#
_symmetry.space_group_name_H-M   'P 1'
#
loop_
_entity.id
_entity.type
_entity.pdbx_description
1 polymer ?
#
loop_
_entity_poly.entity_id
_entity_poly.type
_entity_poly.pdbx_seq_one_letter_code
_entity_poly.pdbx_strand_id
1 'polypeptide(L)'
;EPHYKLPFLSWLPRPLAHRYIAATGKAAHYHERFRLLPGLRRLAGGLYVHDYTFAILAAPEVFAAGDVVPAAAPAIFGVLGRRARDMLRPLAPTYIWVAGKSPRRPRGASLQVPPDPLTTVLALHP
;
A
#
# COMPACT_ATOMS: atom_id res chain seq x y z
N GLU A 1 8.75 23.71 -2.22
CA GLU A 1 7.65 24.08 -1.30
C GLU A 1 7.87 23.34 0.02
N PRO A 2 7.55 23.87 1.22
CA PRO A 2 8.14 23.37 2.46
C PRO A 2 7.62 21.98 2.81
N HIS A 3 8.33 21.00 2.26
CA HIS A 3 8.28 19.58 2.55
C HIS A 3 8.45 19.40 4.06
N TYR A 4 7.47 18.78 4.71
CA TYR A 4 7.67 18.27 6.05
C TYR A 4 8.85 17.28 5.99
N LYS A 5 10.04 17.78 6.36
CA LYS A 5 11.33 17.04 6.42
C LYS A 5 11.34 16.04 7.58
N LEU A 6 10.26 15.30 7.74
CA LEU A 6 10.19 14.20 8.69
C LEU A 6 10.24 12.93 7.85
N PRO A 7 11.36 12.19 7.87
CA PRO A 7 11.36 10.86 7.29
C PRO A 7 10.25 10.05 8.00
N PHE A 8 9.60 9.14 7.27
CA PHE A 8 8.63 8.16 7.80
C PHE A 8 7.19 8.64 8.07
N LEU A 9 6.81 9.90 7.80
CA LEU A 9 5.41 10.32 8.02
C LEU A 9 4.42 9.56 7.10
N SER A 10 4.85 9.26 5.88
CA SER A 10 4.10 8.49 4.90
C SER A 10 4.18 6.98 5.09
N TRP A 11 4.85 6.45 6.12
CA TRP A 11 4.98 5.01 6.39
C TRP A 11 4.35 4.57 7.72
N LEU A 12 3.97 5.53 8.57
CA LEU A 12 3.43 5.25 9.90
C LEU A 12 1.89 5.11 9.86
N PRO A 13 1.32 4.04 10.47
CA PRO A 13 -0.12 3.94 10.64
C PRO A 13 -0.68 5.12 11.45
N ARG A 14 -1.92 5.57 11.15
CA ARG A 14 -2.56 6.78 11.74
C ARG A 14 -2.37 6.96 13.27
N PRO A 15 -2.49 5.94 14.14
CA PRO A 15 -2.31 6.15 15.58
C PRO A 15 -0.87 6.54 15.94
N LEU A 16 0.11 5.98 15.23
CA LEU A 16 1.53 6.25 15.43
C LEU A 16 1.92 7.60 14.80
N ALA A 17 1.38 7.94 13.62
CA ALA A 17 1.55 9.25 13.04
C ALA A 17 0.98 10.35 13.95
N HIS A 18 -0.17 10.11 14.59
CA HIS A 18 -0.76 11.04 15.54
C HIS A 18 0.08 11.19 16.82
N ARG A 19 0.65 10.10 17.36
CA ARG A 19 1.58 10.18 18.50
C ARG A 19 2.90 10.86 18.14
N TYR A 20 3.39 10.68 16.92
CA TYR A 20 4.60 11.34 16.42
C TYR A 20 4.40 12.85 16.20
N ILE A 21 3.24 13.25 15.66
CA ILE A 21 2.83 14.66 15.52
C ILE A 21 2.56 15.30 16.89
N ALA A 22 1.91 14.58 17.82
CA ALA A 22 1.68 15.05 19.19
C ALA A 22 2.99 15.27 19.95
N ALA A 23 4.01 14.42 19.70
CA ALA A 23 5.35 14.59 20.28
C ALA A 23 6.18 15.69 19.60
N THR A 24 5.84 16.11 18.37
CA THR A 24 6.60 17.11 17.60
C THR A 24 5.91 18.49 17.51
N GLY A 25 4.71 18.64 18.07
CA GLY A 25 4.06 19.93 18.34
C GLY A 25 3.70 20.76 17.11
N LYS A 26 3.63 20.18 15.90
CA LYS A 26 3.38 20.92 14.66
C LYS A 26 2.20 20.36 13.86
N ALA A 27 1.09 21.10 13.92
CA ALA A 27 -0.09 21.14 13.03
C ALA A 27 -1.34 20.34 13.42
N ALA A 28 -2.49 21.02 13.33
CA ALA A 28 -3.77 20.67 13.94
C ALA A 28 -4.78 19.95 13.03
N HIS A 29 -4.65 19.92 11.70
CA HIS A 29 -5.69 19.30 10.87
C HIS A 29 -5.14 18.70 9.57
N TYR A 30 -5.27 17.38 9.39
CA TYR A 30 -5.12 16.67 8.11
C TYR A 30 -6.52 16.45 7.52
N HIS A 31 -6.82 17.11 6.40
CA HIS A 31 -8.15 17.14 5.77
C HIS A 31 -8.21 16.31 4.47
N GLU A 32 -7.65 15.11 4.48
CA GLU A 32 -7.85 14.13 3.39
C GLU A 32 -8.56 12.91 3.95
N ARG A 33 -9.80 12.68 3.48
CA ARG A 33 -10.61 11.54 3.90
C ARG A 33 -10.14 10.30 3.15
N PHE A 34 -9.00 9.74 3.57
CA PHE A 34 -8.45 8.50 3.00
C PHE A 34 -9.52 7.40 3.04
N ARG A 35 -9.85 6.87 1.86
CA ARG A 35 -10.75 5.72 1.77
C ARG A 35 -10.03 4.51 2.33
N LEU A 36 -10.58 3.95 3.40
CA LEU A 36 -10.09 2.69 3.96
C LEU A 36 -10.18 1.57 2.92
N LEU A 37 -9.36 0.54 3.12
CA LEU A 37 -9.27 -0.63 2.23
C LEU A 37 -10.64 -1.20 1.74
N PRO A 38 -11.69 -1.30 2.58
CA PRO A 38 -13.01 -1.75 2.11
C PRO A 38 -13.65 -0.80 1.09
N GLY A 39 -13.49 0.50 1.26
CA GLY A 39 -14.00 1.51 0.32
C GLY A 39 -13.30 1.43 -1.04
N LEU A 40 -11.98 1.20 -1.04
CA LEU A 40 -11.22 0.98 -2.27
C LEU A 40 -11.66 -0.30 -2.99
N ARG A 41 -11.92 -1.40 -2.27
CA ARG A 41 -12.40 -2.66 -2.85
C ARG A 41 -13.78 -2.56 -3.49
N ARG A 42 -14.65 -1.68 -2.98
CA ARG A 42 -15.95 -1.38 -3.59
C ARG A 42 -15.81 -0.58 -4.88
N LEU A 43 -14.90 0.41 -4.91
CA LEU A 43 -14.65 1.21 -6.12
C LEU A 43 -14.08 0.38 -7.27
N ALA A 44 -13.22 -0.58 -6.93
CA ALA A 44 -12.67 -1.51 -7.91
C ALA A 44 -13.62 -2.69 -8.21
N GLY A 45 -14.87 -2.64 -7.74
CA GLY A 45 -15.89 -3.65 -7.98
C GLY A 45 -16.07 -3.94 -9.47
N GLY A 46 -16.14 -5.22 -9.83
CA GLY A 46 -16.26 -5.65 -11.23
C GLY A 46 -14.93 -5.66 -12.01
N LEU A 47 -13.81 -5.27 -11.39
CA LEU A 47 -12.48 -5.40 -11.96
C LEU A 47 -11.71 -6.56 -11.33
N TYR A 48 -10.85 -7.17 -12.14
CA TYR A 48 -9.82 -8.10 -11.68
C TYR A 48 -8.62 -7.28 -11.21
N VAL A 49 -8.29 -7.36 -9.92
CA VAL A 49 -7.27 -6.51 -9.29
C VAL A 49 -6.12 -7.35 -8.76
N HIS A 50 -4.90 -6.89 -9.03
CA HIS A 50 -3.68 -7.38 -8.39
C HIS A 50 -3.05 -6.28 -7.54
N ASP A 51 -2.74 -6.60 -6.30
CA ASP A 51 -2.07 -5.72 -5.35
C ASP A 51 -0.56 -5.90 -5.44
N TYR A 52 0.12 -4.85 -5.90
CA TYR A 52 1.58 -4.80 -6.04
C TYR A 52 2.27 -4.20 -4.83
N THR A 53 1.53 -3.76 -3.80
CA THR A 53 2.09 -3.01 -2.66
C THR A 53 3.27 -3.74 -2.03
N PHE A 54 3.09 -5.01 -1.62
CA PHE A 54 4.18 -5.78 -1.03
C PHE A 54 5.21 -6.29 -2.05
N ALA A 55 4.84 -6.45 -3.31
CA ALA A 55 5.79 -6.81 -4.36
C ALA A 55 6.82 -5.68 -4.58
N ILE A 56 6.36 -4.43 -4.54
CA ILE A 56 7.22 -3.24 -4.63
C ILE A 56 8.08 -3.10 -3.37
N LEU A 57 7.51 -3.30 -2.18
CA LEU A 57 8.28 -3.26 -0.93
C LEU A 57 9.36 -4.34 -0.85
N ALA A 58 9.11 -5.51 -1.44
CA ALA A 58 10.06 -6.62 -1.49
C ALA A 58 11.15 -6.44 -2.56
N ALA A 59 10.88 -5.70 -3.63
CA ALA A 59 11.79 -5.55 -4.77
C ALA A 59 11.72 -4.13 -5.38
N PRO A 60 12.06 -3.06 -4.63
CA PRO A 60 11.82 -1.68 -5.05
C PRO A 60 12.59 -1.29 -6.30
N GLU A 61 13.80 -1.83 -6.50
CA GLU A 61 14.63 -1.56 -7.69
C GLU A 61 13.97 -2.04 -8.99
N VAL A 62 13.19 -3.14 -8.94
CA VAL A 62 12.47 -3.65 -10.12
C VAL A 62 11.38 -2.67 -10.57
N PHE A 63 10.90 -1.83 -9.65
CA PHE A 63 9.85 -0.85 -9.89
C PHE A 63 10.37 0.60 -9.89
N ALA A 64 11.70 0.79 -9.90
CA ALA A 64 12.34 2.10 -9.79
C ALA A 64 11.84 2.92 -8.59
N ALA A 65 11.65 2.26 -7.44
CA ALA A 65 11.13 2.85 -6.20
C ALA A 65 12.17 2.93 -5.07
N GLY A 66 13.46 2.72 -5.36
CA GLY A 66 14.54 2.71 -4.37
C GLY A 66 14.81 4.05 -3.69
N ASP A 67 14.34 5.16 -4.28
CA ASP A 67 14.41 6.51 -3.73
C ASP A 67 13.33 6.79 -2.67
N VAL A 68 12.20 6.08 -2.72
CA VAL A 68 11.06 6.25 -1.81
C VAL A 68 10.94 5.11 -0.80
N VAL A 69 11.35 3.89 -1.17
CA VAL A 69 11.28 2.70 -0.31
C VAL A 69 12.57 2.57 0.51
N PRO A 70 12.49 2.44 1.85
CA PRO A 70 13.68 2.26 2.67
C PRO A 70 14.49 1.03 2.25
N ALA A 71 15.83 1.15 2.23
CA ALA A 71 16.73 0.07 1.83
C ALA A 71 16.58 -1.23 2.67
N ALA A 72 16.06 -1.13 3.90
CA ALA A 72 15.79 -2.29 4.76
C ALA A 72 14.47 -3.02 4.42
N ALA A 73 13.58 -2.41 3.63
CA ALA A 73 12.26 -2.96 3.32
C ALA A 73 12.33 -4.34 2.63
N PRO A 74 13.20 -4.59 1.64
CA PRO A 74 13.29 -5.92 1.01
C PRO A 74 13.57 -7.06 2.00
N ALA A 75 14.45 -6.83 2.97
CA ALA A 75 14.78 -7.82 4.00
C ALA A 75 13.60 -8.12 4.93
N ILE A 76 12.77 -7.12 5.22
CA ILE A 76 11.60 -7.25 6.11
C ILE A 76 10.41 -7.86 5.36
N PHE A 77 10.07 -7.31 4.19
CA PHE A 77 8.84 -7.64 3.46
C PHE A 77 9.01 -8.79 2.48
N GLY A 78 10.23 -9.04 1.99
CA GLY A 78 10.53 -10.12 1.04
C GLY A 78 10.38 -11.53 1.61
N VAL A 79 10.45 -11.67 2.94
CA VAL A 79 10.29 -12.95 3.64
C VAL A 79 8.86 -13.19 4.14
N LEU A 80 7.97 -12.20 4.02
CA LEU A 80 6.61 -12.33 4.53
C LEU A 80 5.78 -13.27 3.66
N GLY A 81 5.27 -14.34 4.27
CA GLY A 81 4.26 -15.20 3.66
C GLY A 81 2.94 -14.46 3.41
N ARG A 82 2.09 -15.02 2.55
CA ARG A 82 0.83 -14.38 2.12
C ARG A 82 -0.10 -13.97 3.27
N ARG A 83 -0.23 -14.82 4.30
CA ARG A 83 -1.06 -14.51 5.48
C ARG A 83 -0.56 -13.28 6.23
N ALA A 84 0.75 -13.16 6.43
CA ALA A 84 1.34 -12.01 7.10
C ALA A 84 1.11 -10.73 6.29
N ARG A 85 1.27 -10.80 4.97
CA ARG A 85 0.96 -9.66 4.07
C ARG A 85 -0.51 -9.26 4.13
N ASP A 86 -1.43 -10.22 4.11
CA ASP A 86 -2.87 -9.94 4.22
C ASP A 86 -3.22 -9.25 5.56
N MET A 87 -2.57 -9.64 6.66
CA MET A 87 -2.75 -9.00 7.98
C MET A 87 -2.13 -7.60 8.06
N LEU A 88 -0.97 -7.39 7.42
CA LEU A 88 -0.26 -6.12 7.43
C LEU A 88 -0.76 -5.14 6.37
N ARG A 89 -1.49 -5.61 5.35
CA ARG A 89 -2.04 -4.78 4.26
C ARG A 89 -2.76 -3.52 4.76
N PRO A 90 -3.65 -3.57 5.79
CA PRO A 90 -4.32 -2.38 6.30
C PRO A 90 -3.38 -1.30 6.86
N LEU A 91 -2.15 -1.67 7.21
CA LEU A 91 -1.12 -0.75 7.73
C LEU A 91 -0.34 -0.07 6.60
N ALA A 92 -0.45 -0.55 5.37
CA ALA A 92 0.19 0.08 4.24
C ALA A 92 -0.42 1.48 4.03
N PRO A 93 0.42 2.53 3.97
CA PRO A 93 -0.04 3.91 3.84
C PRO A 93 -0.65 4.19 2.47
N THR A 94 -0.18 3.47 1.45
CA THR A 94 -0.56 3.61 0.06
C THR A 94 -0.74 2.21 -0.54
N TYR A 95 -1.78 2.05 -1.36
CA TYR A 95 -2.04 0.83 -2.10
C TYR A 95 -1.71 1.03 -3.58
N ILE A 96 -0.92 0.12 -4.16
CA ILE A 96 -0.61 0.13 -5.59
C ILE A 96 -1.30 -1.05 -6.25
N TRP A 97 -2.42 -0.76 -6.91
CA TRP A 97 -3.28 -1.76 -7.53
C TRP A 97 -3.28 -1.64 -9.05
N VAL A 98 -3.16 -2.77 -9.73
CA VAL A 98 -3.34 -2.88 -11.17
C VAL A 98 -4.66 -3.61 -11.42
N ALA A 99 -5.58 -2.93 -12.09
CA ALA A 99 -6.94 -3.40 -12.33
C ALA A 99 -7.23 -3.55 -13.82
N GLY A 100 -7.99 -4.58 -14.19
CA GLY A 100 -8.42 -4.79 -15.57
C GLY A 100 -9.81 -5.42 -15.67
N LYS A 101 -10.43 -5.31 -16.86
CA LYS A 101 -11.76 -5.88 -17.14
C LYS A 101 -11.75 -7.39 -17.42
N SER A 102 -10.57 -8.00 -17.50
CA SER A 102 -10.40 -9.42 -17.82
C SER A 102 -9.47 -10.07 -16.80
N PRO A 103 -9.61 -11.39 -16.55
CA PRO A 103 -8.73 -12.13 -15.64
C PRO A 103 -7.35 -12.30 -16.28
N ARG A 104 -6.53 -11.24 -16.24
CA ARG A 104 -5.14 -11.28 -16.67
C ARG A 104 -4.27 -11.54 -15.45
N ARG A 105 -3.29 -12.44 -15.60
CA ARG A 105 -2.21 -12.60 -14.62
C ARG A 105 -1.07 -11.64 -14.93
N PRO A 106 -0.29 -11.21 -13.92
CA PRO A 106 0.97 -10.53 -14.14
C PRO A 106 1.84 -11.30 -15.14
N ARG A 107 2.36 -10.61 -16.17
CA ARG A 107 3.23 -11.17 -17.21
C ARG A 107 4.69 -10.72 -17.10
N GLY A 108 5.03 -10.00 -16.03
CA GLY A 108 6.40 -9.52 -15.78
C GLY A 108 7.33 -10.63 -15.31
N ALA A 109 8.57 -10.26 -15.03
CA ALA A 109 9.55 -11.16 -14.42
C ALA A 109 9.01 -11.77 -13.12
N SER A 110 9.49 -12.98 -12.79
CA SER A 110 9.17 -13.63 -11.53
C SER A 110 9.72 -12.81 -10.37
N LEU A 111 8.83 -12.39 -9.47
CA LEU A 111 9.18 -11.65 -8.25
C LEU A 111 9.23 -12.61 -7.06
N GLN A 112 10.14 -12.36 -6.11
CA GLN A 112 10.20 -13.08 -4.84
C GLN A 112 8.86 -13.02 -4.10
N VAL A 113 8.24 -11.83 -4.06
CA VAL A 113 6.87 -11.64 -3.59
C VAL A 113 5.99 -11.34 -4.80
N PRO A 114 5.12 -12.27 -5.22
CA PRO A 114 4.23 -12.03 -6.34
C PRO A 114 3.11 -11.04 -5.96
N PRO A 115 2.54 -10.31 -6.93
CA PRO A 115 1.35 -9.50 -6.69
C PRO A 115 0.20 -10.37 -6.18
N ASP A 116 -0.49 -9.89 -5.15
CA ASP A 116 -1.57 -10.66 -4.52
C ASP A 116 -2.90 -10.36 -5.23
N PRO A 117 -3.67 -11.39 -5.68
CA PRO A 117 -4.99 -11.14 -6.23
C PRO A 117 -5.93 -10.61 -5.14
N LEU A 118 -6.68 -9.57 -5.46
CA LEU A 118 -7.67 -8.97 -4.56
C LEU A 118 -9.09 -9.26 -5.01
N THR A 119 -9.90 -9.77 -4.09
CA THR A 119 -11.35 -9.88 -4.28
C THR A 119 -11.97 -8.49 -4.16
N THR A 120 -12.50 -7.97 -5.26
CA THR A 120 -13.30 -6.75 -5.26
C THR A 120 -14.76 -7.11 -5.02
N VAL A 121 -15.53 -6.16 -4.50
CA VAL A 121 -16.97 -6.34 -4.25
C VAL A 121 -17.69 -5.39 -5.18
N LEU A 122 -18.55 -5.91 -6.04
CA LEU A 122 -19.44 -5.06 -6.83
C LEU A 122 -20.27 -4.21 -5.86
N ALA A 123 -20.20 -2.89 -6.02
CA ALA A 123 -21.15 -2.01 -5.37
C ALA A 123 -22.51 -2.25 -6.04
N LEU A 124 -23.32 -3.15 -5.47
CA LEU A 124 -24.74 -3.19 -5.75
C LEU A 124 -25.29 -1.87 -5.19
N HIS A 125 -25.58 -0.92 -6.07
CA HIS A 125 -26.34 0.26 -5.68
C HIS A 125 -27.75 -0.22 -5.28
N PRO A 126 -28.22 0.07 -4.04
CA PRO A 126 -29.63 -0.10 -3.70
C PRO A 126 -30.50 0.91 -4.44
#